data_AF-A0A968A4P4-F1
#
_entry.id   AF-A0A968A4P4-F1
#
_cell.length_a   1.000
_cell.length_b   1.000
_cell.length_c   1.000
_cell.angle_alpha   90.00
_cell.angle_beta   90.00
_cell.angle_gamma   90.00
#
_symmetry.space_group_name_H-M   'P 1'
#
loop_
_entity.id
_entity.type
_entity.pdbx_description
1 polymer ?
#
loop_
_entity_poly.entity_id
_entity_poly.type
_entity_poly.pdbx_seq_one_letter_code
_entity_poly.pdbx_strand_id
1 'polypeptide(L)'
;VELLLPPSISLGYRPVHHQLIGSTWGQPVDDFWAIIYSRFNIPSDHLFPMTTHTGESIYPYFNCGVYVVRPEYGLMKRWQDDFLNLYQDPVIQGYYQQDDKYAVFIHQVVFTGVMLAELRQEQLFELSPSHNYPLHLHHDVPEEQRPSSIWDLVSARYESIFWEDDWQSHPLVDEKFIEWLIGKRL
;
A
#
# COMPACT_ATOMS: atom_id res chain seq x y z
N VAL A 1 5.43 18.04 -8.32
CA VAL A 1 5.29 16.64 -8.76
C VAL A 1 5.89 15.77 -7.68
N GLU A 2 5.06 15.10 -6.87
CA GLU A 2 5.51 14.28 -5.73
C GLU A 2 6.26 13.01 -6.14
N LEU A 3 6.09 12.58 -7.41
CA LEU A 3 6.80 11.43 -7.98
C LEU A 3 8.29 11.70 -8.27
N LEU A 4 8.76 12.94 -8.06
CA LEU A 4 10.17 13.28 -8.11
C LEU A 4 10.69 13.41 -6.67
N LEU A 5 11.36 12.37 -6.18
CA LEU A 5 11.84 12.33 -4.81
C LEU A 5 12.95 13.38 -4.60
N PRO A 6 12.95 14.13 -3.48
CA PRO A 6 14.09 14.92 -3.03
C PRO A 6 15.32 14.04 -2.79
N PRO A 7 16.56 14.56 -2.87
CA PRO A 7 17.78 13.76 -2.74
C PRO A 7 17.88 12.92 -1.46
N SER A 8 17.32 13.40 -0.33
CA SER A 8 17.32 12.69 0.95
C SER A 8 16.26 11.58 1.04
N ILE A 9 15.30 11.55 0.13
CA ILE A 9 14.20 10.59 0.12
C ILE A 9 14.54 9.42 -0.81
N SER A 10 14.34 8.22 -0.30
CA SER A 10 14.63 6.95 -0.96
C SER A 10 13.37 6.20 -1.37
N LEU A 11 12.25 6.43 -0.67
CA LEU A 11 10.94 5.84 -0.95
C LEU A 11 9.83 6.88 -0.86
N GLY A 12 9.07 7.06 -1.95
CA GLY A 12 7.72 7.63 -1.92
C GLY A 12 6.70 6.51 -1.78
N TYR A 13 5.77 6.60 -0.83
CA TYR A 13 4.83 5.53 -0.54
C TYR A 13 3.42 6.03 -0.24
N ARG A 14 2.46 5.09 -0.27
CA ARG A 14 1.16 5.24 0.38
C ARG A 14 0.94 4.06 1.35
N PRO A 15 0.35 4.29 2.54
CA PRO A 15 -0.06 3.21 3.45
C PRO A 15 -1.03 2.23 2.78
N VAL A 16 -1.24 1.05 3.35
CA VAL A 16 -2.35 0.18 2.93
C VAL A 16 -3.71 0.89 3.04
N HIS A 17 -4.69 0.43 2.27
CA HIS A 17 -6.02 1.05 2.29
C HIS A 17 -6.74 0.82 3.61
N HIS A 18 -6.79 -0.45 4.04
CA HIS A 18 -7.26 -0.91 5.35
C HIS A 18 -6.14 -1.61 6.10
N GLN A 19 -6.31 -1.83 7.41
CA GLN A 19 -5.35 -2.59 8.22
C GLN A 19 -5.11 -4.01 7.67
N LEU A 20 -6.16 -4.74 7.26
CA LEU A 20 -6.08 -6.12 6.75
C LEU A 20 -5.30 -7.06 7.68
N ILE A 21 -4.17 -7.59 7.22
CA ILE A 21 -3.26 -8.46 7.99
C ILE A 21 -2.21 -7.66 8.77
N GLY A 22 -2.24 -6.33 8.74
CA GLY A 22 -1.37 -5.44 9.51
C GLY A 22 -1.67 -5.43 11.00
N SER A 23 -0.71 -4.99 11.82
CA SER A 23 -0.89 -4.88 13.28
C SER A 23 -1.21 -3.43 13.70
N THR A 24 -2.11 -3.28 14.68
CA THR A 24 -2.50 -1.98 15.26
C THR A 24 -1.35 -1.35 16.04
N TRP A 25 -1.13 -0.04 15.87
CA TRP A 25 -0.07 0.67 16.57
C TRP A 25 -0.28 0.68 18.09
N GLY A 26 0.79 0.50 18.86
CA GLY A 26 0.77 0.54 20.33
C GLY A 26 0.17 -0.70 21.00
N GLN A 27 -0.32 -1.67 20.22
CA GLN A 27 -0.65 -3.01 20.69
C GLN A 27 0.55 -3.95 20.50
N PRO A 28 0.61 -5.09 21.22
CA PRO A 28 1.58 -6.12 20.92
C PRO A 28 1.50 -6.55 19.45
N VAL A 29 2.66 -6.61 18.79
CA VAL A 29 2.77 -7.10 17.41
C VAL A 29 2.35 -8.57 17.41
N ASP A 30 1.52 -8.97 16.45
CA ASP A 30 1.07 -10.35 16.33
C ASP A 30 2.21 -11.30 15.90
N ASP A 31 1.99 -12.60 16.08
CA ASP A 31 3.01 -13.62 15.80
C ASP A 31 3.50 -13.59 14.35
N PHE A 32 2.62 -13.28 13.39
CA PHE A 32 2.99 -13.19 11.99
C PHE A 32 3.98 -12.05 11.77
N TRP A 33 3.66 -10.83 12.22
CA TRP A 33 4.55 -9.69 12.05
C TRP A 33 5.81 -9.79 12.92
N ALA A 34 5.75 -10.43 14.08
CA ALA A 34 6.95 -10.72 14.87
C ALA A 34 7.94 -11.60 14.08
N ILE A 35 7.44 -12.62 13.36
CA ILE A 35 8.26 -13.45 12.46
C ILE A 35 8.83 -12.60 11.32
N ILE A 36 8.03 -11.74 10.70
CA ILE A 36 8.50 -10.85 9.61
C ILE A 36 9.61 -9.93 10.13
N TYR A 37 9.39 -9.23 11.24
CA TYR A 37 10.38 -8.32 11.81
C TYR A 37 11.68 -9.03 12.17
N SER A 38 11.60 -10.24 12.73
CA SER A 38 12.76 -11.07 13.00
C SER A 38 13.50 -11.47 11.73
N ARG A 39 12.81 -11.93 10.68
CA ARG A 39 13.44 -12.38 9.43
C ARG A 39 14.16 -11.28 8.68
N PHE A 40 13.58 -10.08 8.68
CA PHE A 40 14.18 -8.92 8.03
C PHE A 40 15.17 -8.17 8.94
N ASN A 41 15.35 -8.62 10.19
CA ASN A 41 16.17 -7.96 11.22
C ASN A 41 15.82 -6.48 11.37
N ILE A 42 14.52 -6.17 11.43
CA ILE A 42 14.04 -4.78 11.45
C ILE A 42 14.44 -4.13 12.78
N PRO A 43 15.21 -3.02 12.74
CA PRO A 43 15.53 -2.27 13.94
C PRO A 43 14.27 -1.71 14.61
N SER A 44 14.19 -1.75 15.93
CA SER A 44 13.01 -1.27 16.66
C SER A 44 12.73 0.22 16.46
N ASP A 45 13.77 1.01 16.20
CA ASP A 45 13.70 2.45 15.90
C ASP A 45 13.30 2.75 14.45
N HIS A 46 13.13 1.74 13.59
CA HIS A 46 12.54 1.90 12.26
C HIS A 46 11.01 1.75 12.27
N LEU A 47 10.41 1.37 13.42
CA LEU A 47 8.97 1.26 13.58
C LEU A 47 8.37 2.60 14.03
N PHE A 48 7.32 3.05 13.34
CA PHE A 48 6.64 4.32 13.60
C PHE A 48 5.13 4.18 13.36
N PRO A 49 4.28 5.04 13.95
CA PRO A 49 2.85 5.00 13.68
C PRO A 49 2.56 5.43 12.24
N MET A 50 1.69 4.70 11.57
CA MET A 50 1.19 4.99 10.23
C MET A 50 -0.34 4.99 10.24
N THR A 51 -0.96 5.81 9.40
CA THR A 51 -2.42 5.83 9.24
C THR A 51 -2.79 5.24 7.89
N THR A 52 -3.68 4.26 7.85
CA THR A 52 -4.21 3.70 6.59
C THR A 52 -5.05 4.74 5.82
N HIS A 53 -5.50 4.42 4.61
CA HIS A 53 -6.41 5.33 3.89
C HIS A 53 -7.77 5.45 4.59
N THR A 54 -8.21 4.42 5.29
CA THR A 54 -9.49 4.40 6.01
C THR A 54 -9.39 4.85 7.48
N GLY A 55 -8.19 5.28 7.91
CA GLY A 55 -8.00 6.01 9.18
C GLY A 55 -7.52 5.16 10.36
N GLU A 56 -7.26 3.87 10.20
CA GLU A 56 -6.68 3.03 11.25
C GLU A 56 -5.22 3.39 11.53
N SER A 57 -4.83 3.45 12.80
CA SER A 57 -3.44 3.62 13.22
C SER A 57 -2.74 2.26 13.38
N ILE A 58 -1.72 2.03 12.56
CA ILE A 58 -1.02 0.75 12.42
C ILE A 58 0.50 0.90 12.53
N TYR A 59 1.19 -0.21 12.76
CA TYR A 59 2.62 -0.30 12.44
C TYR A 59 2.85 -0.14 10.93
N PRO A 60 4.07 0.25 10.48
CA PRO A 60 4.27 0.57 9.08
C PRO A 60 3.90 -0.60 8.17
N TYR A 61 3.01 -0.33 7.22
CA TYR A 61 2.58 -1.32 6.23
C TYR A 61 2.28 -0.60 4.91
N PHE A 62 3.17 -0.78 3.95
CA PHE A 62 3.11 -0.05 2.68
C PHE A 62 2.23 -0.78 1.65
N ASN A 63 1.41 -0.02 0.92
CA ASN A 63 0.67 -0.56 -0.21
C ASN A 63 1.59 -0.69 -1.43
N CYS A 64 1.48 -1.79 -2.18
CA CYS A 64 2.25 -1.98 -3.41
C CYS A 64 1.56 -1.43 -4.67
N GLY A 65 0.53 -0.58 -4.52
CA GLY A 65 -0.20 0.03 -5.63
C GLY A 65 0.37 1.32 -6.16
N VAL A 66 1.10 2.05 -5.34
CA VAL A 66 2.00 3.09 -5.80
C VAL A 66 3.21 3.13 -4.88
N TYR A 67 4.38 3.25 -5.49
CA TYR A 67 5.60 3.59 -4.80
C TYR A 67 6.56 4.22 -5.79
N VAL A 68 7.46 5.05 -5.26
CA VAL A 68 8.54 5.67 -6.02
C VAL A 68 9.83 5.30 -5.33
N VAL A 69 10.77 4.72 -6.06
CA VAL A 69 12.03 4.21 -5.51
C VAL A 69 13.21 4.81 -6.25
N ARG A 70 14.38 4.77 -5.61
CA ARG A 70 15.66 5.02 -6.25
C ARG A 70 16.28 3.69 -6.70
N PRO A 71 16.34 3.41 -8.02
CA PRO A 71 16.80 2.12 -8.53
C PRO A 71 18.21 1.74 -8.07
N GLU A 72 19.08 2.72 -7.86
CA GLU A 72 20.47 2.55 -7.41
C GLU A 72 20.60 1.87 -6.04
N TYR A 73 19.56 1.88 -5.20
CA TYR A 73 19.58 1.15 -3.92
C TYR A 73 19.25 -0.34 -4.06
N GLY A 74 18.83 -0.82 -5.24
CA GLY A 74 18.58 -2.25 -5.47
C GLY A 74 17.41 -2.85 -4.67
N LEU A 75 16.61 -2.03 -3.99
CA LEU A 75 15.54 -2.48 -3.08
C LEU A 75 14.51 -3.38 -3.77
N MET A 76 14.18 -3.10 -5.03
CA MET A 76 13.22 -3.91 -5.79
C MET A 76 13.76 -5.29 -6.14
N LYS A 77 15.08 -5.41 -6.36
CA LYS A 77 15.71 -6.71 -6.59
C LYS A 77 15.68 -7.54 -5.31
N ARG A 78 16.04 -6.93 -4.18
CA ARG A 78 15.93 -7.58 -2.88
C ARG A 78 14.50 -7.99 -2.56
N TRP A 79 13.51 -7.11 -2.81
CA TRP A 79 12.10 -7.45 -2.62
C TRP A 79 11.68 -8.68 -3.43
N GLN A 80 12.07 -8.78 -4.70
CA GLN A 80 11.82 -9.97 -5.51
C GLN A 80 12.45 -11.23 -4.88
N ASP A 81 13.72 -11.16 -4.52
CA ASP A 81 14.46 -12.32 -4.00
C ASP A 81 13.88 -12.77 -2.64
N ASP A 82 13.61 -11.83 -1.74
CA ASP A 82 13.00 -12.10 -0.43
C ASP A 82 11.56 -12.60 -0.59
N PHE A 83 10.79 -12.11 -1.56
CA PHE A 83 9.43 -12.59 -1.82
C PHE A 83 9.43 -14.04 -2.28
N LEU A 84 10.28 -14.38 -3.26
CA LEU A 84 10.34 -15.74 -3.81
C LEU A 84 10.76 -16.76 -2.75
N ASN A 85 11.65 -16.37 -1.83
CA ASN A 85 12.06 -17.19 -0.71
C ASN A 85 10.95 -17.31 0.34
N LEU A 86 10.40 -16.18 0.80
CA LEU A 86 9.45 -16.16 1.91
C LEU A 86 8.10 -16.77 1.55
N TYR A 87 7.65 -16.63 0.30
CA TYR A 87 6.40 -17.22 -0.19
C TYR A 87 6.41 -18.76 -0.13
N GLN A 88 7.60 -19.36 -0.23
CA GLN A 88 7.80 -20.82 -0.18
C GLN A 88 8.13 -21.33 1.23
N ASP A 89 8.27 -20.43 2.21
CA ASP A 89 8.63 -20.81 3.56
C ASP A 89 7.49 -21.58 4.25
N PRO A 90 7.73 -22.79 4.79
CA PRO A 90 6.66 -23.62 5.38
C PRO A 90 5.92 -22.97 6.55
N VAL A 91 6.60 -22.14 7.35
CA VAL A 91 5.96 -21.42 8.46
C VAL A 91 5.00 -20.39 7.92
N ILE A 92 5.39 -19.68 6.85
CA ILE A 92 4.53 -18.68 6.20
C ILE A 92 3.36 -19.34 5.47
N GLN A 93 3.59 -20.46 4.79
CA GLN A 93 2.51 -21.23 4.16
C GLN A 93 1.46 -21.72 5.16
N GLY A 94 1.86 -21.95 6.42
CA GLY A 94 0.92 -22.23 7.50
C GLY A 94 -0.10 -21.10 7.74
N TYR A 95 0.27 -19.84 7.52
CA TYR A 95 -0.67 -18.71 7.60
C TYR A 95 -1.59 -18.64 6.38
N TYR A 96 -1.10 -18.98 5.19
CA TYR A 96 -1.92 -19.02 3.97
C TYR A 96 -3.08 -20.00 4.10
N GLN A 97 -2.85 -21.12 4.80
CA GLN A 97 -3.88 -22.13 5.06
C GLN A 97 -4.92 -21.68 6.10
N GLN A 98 -4.61 -20.66 6.91
CA GLN A 98 -5.51 -20.14 7.94
C GLN A 98 -6.41 -19.03 7.40
N ASP A 99 -5.85 -18.12 6.62
CA ASP A 99 -6.57 -17.02 5.97
C ASP A 99 -5.90 -16.69 4.64
N ASP A 100 -6.66 -16.81 3.54
CA ASP A 100 -6.17 -16.55 2.17
C ASP A 100 -5.64 -15.11 2.02
N LYS A 101 -6.05 -14.16 2.87
CA LYS A 101 -5.51 -12.79 2.88
C LYS A 101 -4.00 -12.79 3.06
N TYR A 102 -3.42 -13.70 3.82
CA TYR A 102 -1.97 -13.79 3.95
C TYR A 102 -1.31 -14.10 2.60
N ALA A 103 -1.87 -15.02 1.82
CA ALA A 103 -1.35 -15.34 0.49
C ALA A 103 -1.52 -14.16 -0.49
N VAL A 104 -2.67 -13.49 -0.43
CA VAL A 104 -2.98 -12.32 -1.27
C VAL A 104 -1.99 -11.18 -0.98
N PHE A 105 -1.74 -10.86 0.29
CA PHE A 105 -1.03 -9.65 0.68
C PHE A 105 0.45 -9.85 1.06
N ILE A 106 0.98 -11.08 0.99
CA ILE A 106 2.39 -11.35 1.35
C ILE A 106 3.39 -10.52 0.55
N HIS A 107 3.11 -10.24 -0.72
CA HIS A 107 3.98 -9.39 -1.53
C HIS A 107 4.17 -8.00 -0.91
N GLN A 108 3.11 -7.40 -0.32
CA GLN A 108 3.20 -6.12 0.39
C GLN A 108 3.93 -6.24 1.73
N VAL A 109 3.78 -7.38 2.41
CA VAL A 109 4.47 -7.65 3.68
C VAL A 109 5.98 -7.74 3.46
N VAL A 110 6.42 -8.50 2.45
CA VAL A 110 7.83 -8.62 2.08
C VAL A 110 8.37 -7.25 1.64
N PHE A 111 7.60 -6.50 0.84
CA PHE A 111 7.98 -5.14 0.45
C PHE A 111 8.24 -4.28 1.69
N THR A 112 7.33 -4.32 2.65
CA THR A 112 7.45 -3.59 3.91
C THR A 112 8.67 -4.03 4.71
N GLY A 113 8.91 -5.34 4.83
CA GLY A 113 10.10 -5.86 5.49
C GLY A 113 11.40 -5.36 4.88
N VAL A 114 11.51 -5.36 3.54
CA VAL A 114 12.70 -4.85 2.84
C VAL A 114 12.88 -3.35 3.06
N MET A 115 11.83 -2.55 2.92
CA MET A 115 11.94 -1.10 3.10
C MET A 115 12.35 -0.76 4.53
N LEU A 116 11.74 -1.39 5.54
CA LEU A 116 12.04 -1.14 6.94
C LEU A 116 13.41 -1.70 7.36
N ALA A 117 13.95 -2.71 6.69
CA ALA A 117 15.31 -3.18 6.97
C ALA A 117 16.39 -2.18 6.53
N GLU A 118 16.13 -1.42 5.46
CA GLU A 118 17.14 -0.60 4.78
C GLU A 118 16.97 0.91 4.98
N LEU A 119 15.74 1.37 5.21
CA LEU A 119 15.39 2.78 5.22
C LEU A 119 14.91 3.21 6.60
N ARG A 120 15.43 4.35 7.05
CA ARG A 120 14.91 5.05 8.23
C ARG A 120 13.74 5.94 7.84
N GLN A 121 12.93 6.33 8.82
CA GLN A 121 11.74 7.15 8.60
C GLN A 121 12.03 8.45 7.84
N GLU A 122 13.20 9.08 8.05
CA GLU A 122 13.58 10.32 7.37
C GLU A 122 13.86 10.15 5.87
N GLN A 123 14.03 8.91 5.40
CA GLN A 123 14.20 8.56 3.99
C GLN A 123 12.87 8.22 3.30
N LEU A 124 11.76 8.24 4.05
CA LEU A 124 10.43 7.91 3.57
C LEU A 124 9.63 9.20 3.35
N PHE A 125 8.84 9.21 2.29
CA PHE A 125 7.92 10.29 1.97
C PHE A 125 6.53 9.72 1.69
N GLU A 126 5.58 10.05 2.55
CA GLU A 126 4.18 9.70 2.31
C GLU A 126 3.63 10.62 1.20
N LEU A 127 3.20 10.00 0.09
CA LEU A 127 2.55 10.70 -1.01
C LEU A 127 1.16 11.21 -0.56
N SER A 128 0.69 12.28 -1.19
CA SER A 128 -0.64 12.82 -0.91
C SER A 128 -1.75 11.81 -1.23
N PRO A 129 -2.94 11.94 -0.59
CA PRO A 129 -4.10 11.07 -0.84
C PRO A 129 -4.58 11.02 -2.30
N SER A 130 -4.12 11.95 -3.15
CA SER A 130 -4.36 11.91 -4.60
C SER A 130 -3.68 10.73 -5.32
N HIS A 131 -2.75 10.04 -4.65
CA HIS A 131 -2.05 8.86 -5.18
C HIS A 131 -2.64 7.58 -4.61
N ASN A 132 -2.81 6.58 -5.47
CA ASN A 132 -3.30 5.24 -5.14
C ASN A 132 -4.63 5.25 -4.39
N TYR A 133 -5.48 6.24 -4.71
CA TYR A 133 -6.75 6.45 -4.04
C TYR A 133 -7.68 5.25 -4.30
N PRO A 134 -8.21 4.57 -3.26
CA PRO A 134 -9.10 3.44 -3.44
C PRO A 134 -10.50 3.91 -3.80
N LEU A 135 -10.85 3.92 -5.08
CA LEU A 135 -12.19 4.31 -5.52
C LEU A 135 -13.26 3.43 -4.85
N HIS A 136 -13.00 2.13 -4.74
CA HIS A 136 -13.96 1.15 -4.20
C HIS A 136 -14.22 1.34 -2.70
N LEU A 137 -13.40 2.13 -2.02
CA LEU A 137 -13.50 2.44 -0.59
C LEU A 137 -13.81 3.92 -0.37
N HIS A 138 -14.31 4.65 -1.38
CA HIS A 138 -14.53 6.09 -1.29
C HIS A 138 -15.33 6.50 -0.04
N HIS A 139 -16.33 5.71 0.33
CA HIS A 139 -17.16 5.96 1.51
C HIS A 139 -16.49 5.62 2.85
N ASP A 140 -15.43 4.81 2.85
CA ASP A 140 -14.68 4.42 4.04
C ASP A 140 -13.46 5.33 4.29
N VAL A 141 -12.99 6.05 3.27
CA VAL A 141 -11.92 7.05 3.42
C VAL A 141 -12.44 8.25 4.22
N PRO A 142 -11.68 8.83 5.18
CA PRO A 142 -12.07 10.04 5.90
C PRO A 142 -12.43 11.20 4.98
N GLU A 143 -13.47 11.97 5.32
CA GLU A 143 -14.04 13.01 4.45
C GLU A 143 -13.00 14.05 4.01
N GLU A 144 -12.10 14.43 4.91
CA GLU A 144 -11.02 15.38 4.66
C GLU A 144 -9.95 14.89 3.66
N GLN A 145 -9.90 13.60 3.37
CA GLN A 145 -8.99 13.00 2.39
C GLN A 145 -9.70 12.65 1.06
N ARG A 146 -11.03 12.80 0.99
CA ARG A 146 -11.78 12.48 -0.23
C ARG A 146 -11.53 13.56 -1.29
N PRO A 147 -11.18 13.19 -2.53
CA PRO A 147 -11.17 14.13 -3.64
C PRO A 147 -12.61 14.57 -3.94
N SER A 148 -12.75 15.74 -4.57
CA SER A 148 -14.05 16.20 -5.06
C SER A 148 -14.37 15.61 -6.43
N SER A 149 -13.36 15.20 -7.19
CA SER A 149 -13.50 14.64 -8.52
C SER A 149 -12.40 13.62 -8.84
N ILE A 150 -12.68 12.68 -9.75
CA ILE A 150 -11.65 11.76 -10.28
C ILE A 150 -10.47 12.49 -10.93
N TRP A 151 -10.68 13.72 -11.43
CA TRP A 151 -9.64 14.55 -12.04
C TRP A 151 -8.66 15.15 -11.02
N ASP A 152 -8.99 15.14 -9.73
CA ASP A 152 -8.10 15.58 -8.65
C ASP A 152 -7.07 14.50 -8.28
N LEU A 153 -7.24 13.28 -8.80
CA LEU A 153 -6.39 12.14 -8.53
C LEU A 153 -5.21 12.08 -9.49
N VAL A 154 -4.02 11.78 -8.94
CA VAL A 154 -2.84 11.42 -9.73
C VAL A 154 -2.88 9.94 -10.11
N SER A 155 -3.32 9.08 -9.19
CA SER A 155 -3.56 7.67 -9.49
C SER A 155 -4.67 7.08 -8.61
N ALA A 156 -5.42 6.14 -9.17
CA ALA A 156 -6.58 5.53 -8.54
C ALA A 156 -6.52 4.01 -8.61
N ARG A 157 -6.99 3.35 -7.55
CA ARG A 157 -7.20 1.90 -7.43
C ARG A 157 -8.70 1.62 -7.54
N TYR A 158 -9.09 1.01 -8.65
CA TYR A 158 -10.50 0.88 -9.04
C TYR A 158 -11.13 -0.49 -8.77
N GLU A 159 -10.49 -1.35 -7.97
CA GLU A 159 -10.84 -2.77 -7.78
C GLU A 159 -12.35 -3.07 -7.96
N SER A 160 -12.67 -3.92 -8.94
CA SER A 160 -14.02 -4.33 -9.39
C SER A 160 -15.05 -3.25 -9.76
N ILE A 161 -14.86 -1.96 -9.46
CA ILE A 161 -15.87 -0.91 -9.68
C ILE A 161 -16.38 -0.90 -11.12
N PHE A 162 -15.49 -0.87 -12.11
CA PHE A 162 -15.92 -0.75 -13.51
C PHE A 162 -16.57 -2.01 -14.09
N TRP A 163 -16.72 -3.06 -13.28
CA TRP A 163 -17.40 -4.30 -13.61
C TRP A 163 -18.83 -4.34 -13.02
N GLU A 164 -19.18 -3.38 -12.18
CA GLU A 164 -20.52 -3.22 -11.59
C GLU A 164 -21.43 -2.47 -12.56
N ASP A 165 -22.71 -2.81 -12.61
CA ASP A 165 -23.66 -2.25 -13.59
C ASP A 165 -23.91 -0.74 -13.40
N ASP A 166 -23.64 -0.21 -12.22
CA ASP A 166 -23.91 1.17 -11.79
C ASP A 166 -22.66 2.00 -11.52
N TRP A 167 -21.49 1.60 -12.03
CA TRP A 167 -20.22 2.32 -11.81
C TRP A 167 -20.26 3.80 -12.23
N GLN A 168 -21.12 4.17 -13.19
CA GLN A 168 -21.31 5.56 -13.62
C GLN A 168 -21.95 6.43 -12.54
N SER A 169 -22.58 5.83 -11.52
CA SER A 169 -23.17 6.53 -10.38
C SER A 169 -22.14 6.82 -9.27
N HIS A 170 -20.91 6.34 -9.41
CA HIS A 170 -19.86 6.55 -8.41
C HIS A 170 -19.63 8.06 -8.18
N PRO A 171 -19.51 8.53 -6.91
CA PRO A 171 -19.48 9.98 -6.59
C PRO A 171 -18.39 10.79 -7.29
N LEU A 172 -17.29 10.14 -7.66
CA LEU A 172 -16.15 10.78 -8.34
C LEU A 172 -16.25 10.77 -9.88
N VAL A 173 -17.19 10.01 -10.45
CA VAL A 173 -17.34 9.83 -11.90
C VAL A 173 -18.27 10.92 -12.45
N ASP A 174 -17.78 11.66 -13.44
CA ASP A 174 -18.57 12.64 -14.19
C ASP A 174 -18.78 12.22 -15.66
N GLU A 175 -19.66 12.94 -16.36
CA GLU A 175 -19.98 12.66 -17.77
C GLU A 175 -18.72 12.71 -18.65
N LYS A 176 -17.79 13.63 -18.38
CA LYS A 176 -16.53 13.74 -19.11
C LYS A 176 -15.66 12.50 -18.95
N PHE A 177 -15.60 11.93 -17.74
CA PHE A 177 -14.84 10.72 -17.46
C PHE A 177 -15.48 9.52 -18.17
N ILE A 178 -16.81 9.43 -18.16
CA ILE A 178 -17.55 8.39 -18.88
C ILE A 178 -17.28 8.47 -20.39
N GLU A 179 -17.40 9.66 -20.97
CA GLU A 179 -17.11 9.92 -22.38
C GLU A 179 -15.66 9.58 -22.73
N TRP A 180 -14.70 9.94 -21.86
CA TRP A 180 -13.30 9.62 -22.04
C TRP A 180 -13.07 8.11 -21.99
N LEU A 181 -13.61 7.41 -21.01
CA LEU A 181 -13.40 5.97 -20.81
C LEU A 181 -14.04 5.14 -21.93
N ILE A 182 -15.24 5.49 -22.39
CA ILE A 182 -15.96 4.79 -23.47
C ILE A 182 -15.45 5.21 -24.85
N GLY A 183 -15.14 6.49 -25.05
CA GLY A 183 -14.63 7.05 -26.30
C GLY A 183 -13.21 6.57 -26.63
N LYS A 184 -12.42 6.22 -25.61
CA LYS A 184 -11.18 5.45 -25.73
C LYS A 184 -11.52 3.96 -25.79
N ARG A 185 -12.06 3.47 -26.92
CA ARG A 185 -12.10 2.02 -27.17
C ARG A 185 -10.68 1.45 -27.00
N LEU A 186 -10.47 0.65 -25.95
CA LEU A 186 -9.34 -0.29 -25.86
C LEU A 186 -9.48 -1.37 -26.94
#